data_AF-A0A4Q3IP79-F1
#
_entry.id   AF-A0A4Q3IP79-F1
#
_cell.length_a   1.000
_cell.length_b   1.000
_cell.length_c   1.000
_cell.angle_alpha   90.00
_cell.angle_beta   90.00
_cell.angle_gamma   90.00
#
_symmetry.space_group_name_H-M   'P 1'
#
loop_
_entity.id
_entity.type
_entity.pdbx_description
1 polymer ?
#
loop_
_entity_poly.entity_id
_entity_poly.type
_entity_poly.pdbx_seq_one_letter_code
_entity_poly.pdbx_strand_id
1 'polypeptide(L)'
;MLRRTLLGAVGALALLATAVPAQAQEYDIALISKGFQHQFWQAVKAGADKAAAEFNAKVTFEGPDTEAQVDRQMDMLSAALARKPSAIGFAALDSQAAIPLLQQAKDAGI
;
A
#
# COMPACT_ATOMS: atom_id res chain seq x y z
N MET A 1 70.92 33.54 -7.95
CA MET A 1 69.97 33.21 -6.87
C MET A 1 68.61 33.02 -7.49
N LEU A 2 68.20 31.76 -7.58
CA LEU A 2 66.96 31.30 -8.20
C LEU A 2 65.97 31.02 -7.07
N ARG A 3 64.73 31.54 -7.14
CA ARG A 3 63.51 30.76 -6.90
C ARG A 3 62.24 31.58 -7.14
N ARG A 4 61.41 30.99 -8.00
CA ARG A 4 60.20 31.49 -8.65
C ARG A 4 59.04 31.58 -7.66
N THR A 5 58.27 32.65 -7.78
CA THR A 5 57.00 32.92 -7.10
C THR A 5 55.99 31.82 -7.43
N LEU A 6 55.39 31.21 -6.39
CA LEU A 6 54.35 30.20 -6.49
C LEU A 6 53.01 30.87 -6.84
N LEU A 7 52.46 30.53 -8.01
CA LEU A 7 51.08 30.85 -8.39
C LEU A 7 50.16 29.73 -7.85
N GLY A 8 49.13 30.13 -7.10
CA GLY A 8 48.25 29.24 -6.36
C GLY A 8 47.41 28.32 -7.23
N ALA A 9 47.29 27.06 -6.80
CA ALA A 9 46.31 26.12 -7.32
C ALA A 9 44.96 26.38 -6.64
N VAL A 10 43.98 26.84 -7.43
CA VAL A 10 42.57 26.93 -7.03
C VAL A 10 42.04 25.50 -6.88
N GLY A 11 41.77 25.09 -5.65
CA GLY A 11 41.11 23.82 -5.35
C GLY A 11 39.65 23.87 -5.79
N ALA A 12 39.30 23.12 -6.84
CA ALA A 12 37.91 22.87 -7.19
C ALA A 12 37.34 21.85 -6.20
N LEU A 13 36.57 22.33 -5.22
CA LEU A 13 35.81 21.49 -4.30
C LEU A 13 34.65 20.85 -5.10
N ALA A 14 34.82 19.59 -5.48
CA ALA A 14 33.77 18.81 -6.11
C ALA A 14 32.63 18.59 -5.09
N LEU A 15 31.48 19.23 -5.34
CA LEU A 15 30.23 18.94 -4.63
C LEU A 15 29.79 17.52 -4.99
N LEU A 16 30.16 16.56 -4.15
CA LEU A 16 29.53 15.25 -4.10
C LEU A 16 28.09 15.45 -3.61
N ALA A 17 27.15 15.59 -4.55
CA ALA A 17 25.73 15.47 -4.27
C ALA A 17 25.48 14.03 -3.80
N THR A 18 25.41 13.82 -2.49
CA THR A 18 24.93 12.57 -1.92
C THR A 18 23.45 12.45 -2.25
N ALA A 19 23.13 11.65 -3.26
CA ALA A 19 21.75 11.24 -3.54
C ALA A 19 21.24 10.50 -2.29
N VAL A 20 20.33 11.15 -1.55
CA VAL A 20 19.61 10.49 -0.46
C VAL A 20 18.71 9.45 -1.15
N PRO A 21 18.85 8.15 -0.87
CA PRO A 21 17.95 7.17 -1.46
C PRO A 21 16.54 7.51 -0.96
N ALA A 22 15.61 7.73 -1.90
CA ALA A 22 14.21 7.87 -1.58
C ALA A 22 13.76 6.56 -0.91
N GLN A 23 13.34 6.63 0.35
CA GLN A 23 12.80 5.48 1.05
C GLN A 23 11.50 5.07 0.34
N ALA A 24 11.52 3.92 -0.35
CA ALA A 24 10.34 3.40 -1.01
C ALA A 24 9.27 3.16 0.05
N GLN A 25 8.21 3.97 0.02
CA GLN A 25 7.09 3.84 0.94
C GLN A 25 6.29 2.60 0.53
N GLU A 26 6.39 1.55 1.33
CA GLU A 26 5.66 0.29 1.12
C GLU A 26 4.19 0.52 1.50
N TYR A 27 3.32 0.64 0.49
CA TYR A 27 1.88 0.78 0.71
C TYR A 27 1.30 -0.54 1.22
N ASP A 28 0.61 -0.54 2.37
CA ASP A 28 -0.16 -1.69 2.85
C ASP A 28 -1.64 -1.51 2.47
N ILE A 29 -2.13 -2.33 1.56
CA ILE A 29 -3.48 -2.24 1.01
C ILE A 29 -4.26 -3.48 1.44
N ALA A 30 -5.40 -3.28 2.09
CA ALA A 30 -6.34 -4.35 2.38
C ALA A 30 -7.41 -4.43 1.29
N LEU A 31 -7.58 -5.59 0.67
CA LEU A 31 -8.65 -5.89 -0.28
C LEU A 31 -9.55 -6.97 0.30
N ILE A 32 -10.85 -6.68 0.38
CA ILE A 32 -11.86 -7.61 0.89
C ILE A 32 -12.91 -7.84 -0.20
N SER A 33 -12.95 -9.06 -0.72
CA SER A 33 -13.87 -9.50 -1.76
C SER A 33 -15.23 -9.93 -1.20
N LYS A 34 -16.19 -10.19 -2.10
CA LYS A 34 -17.48 -10.81 -1.73
C LYS A 34 -17.34 -12.27 -1.31
N GLY A 35 -16.27 -12.95 -1.74
CA GLY A 35 -15.92 -14.28 -1.27
C GLY A 35 -14.95 -15.00 -2.19
N PHE A 36 -14.75 -16.30 -1.99
CA PHE A 36 -13.78 -17.11 -2.76
C PHE A 36 -14.39 -18.24 -3.60
N GLN A 37 -15.70 -18.49 -3.46
CA GLN A 37 -16.38 -19.58 -4.19
C GLN A 37 -16.37 -19.40 -5.71
N HIS A 38 -16.39 -18.16 -6.21
CA HIS A 38 -16.46 -17.87 -7.64
C HIS A 38 -15.08 -17.58 -8.25
N GLN A 39 -14.83 -18.12 -9.44
CA GLN A 39 -13.59 -17.88 -10.21
C GLN A 39 -13.34 -16.40 -10.50
N PHE A 40 -14.40 -15.59 -10.55
CA PHE A 40 -14.30 -14.15 -10.66
C PHE A 40 -13.35 -13.56 -9.60
N TRP A 41 -13.51 -13.93 -8.33
CA TRP A 41 -12.69 -13.40 -7.25
C TRP A 41 -11.25 -13.92 -7.25
N GLN A 42 -11.04 -15.13 -7.79
CA GLN A 42 -9.68 -15.65 -8.02
C GLN A 42 -8.94 -14.84 -9.09
N ALA A 43 -9.65 -14.43 -10.15
CA ALA A 43 -9.10 -13.56 -11.18
C ALA A 43 -8.81 -12.15 -10.63
N VAL A 44 -9.72 -11.59 -9.82
CA VAL A 44 -9.48 -10.30 -9.13
C VAL A 44 -8.25 -10.40 -8.23
N LYS A 45 -8.11 -11.48 -7.44
CA LYS A 45 -6.93 -11.72 -6.61
C LYS A 45 -5.64 -11.75 -7.46
N ALA A 46 -5.63 -12.52 -8.54
CA ALA A 46 -4.47 -12.60 -9.42
C ALA A 46 -4.07 -11.23 -10.01
N GLY A 47 -5.05 -10.40 -10.37
CA GLY A 47 -4.82 -9.03 -10.79
C GLY A 47 -4.24 -8.15 -9.68
N ALA A 48 -4.77 -8.27 -8.45
CA ALA A 48 -4.27 -7.55 -7.29
C ALA A 48 -2.83 -7.96 -6.93
N ASP A 49 -2.53 -9.26 -6.91
CA ASP A 49 -1.18 -9.78 -6.66
C ASP A 49 -0.17 -9.28 -7.71
N LYS A 50 -0.58 -9.24 -8.98
CA LYS A 50 0.25 -8.68 -10.07
C LYS A 50 0.54 -7.20 -9.85
N ALA A 51 -0.49 -6.40 -9.54
CA ALA A 51 -0.34 -4.98 -9.28
C ALA A 51 0.53 -4.72 -8.03
N ALA A 52 0.38 -5.53 -6.98
CA ALA A 52 1.20 -5.47 -5.78
C ALA A 52 2.69 -5.57 -6.12
N ALA A 53 3.05 -6.54 -6.97
CA ALA A 53 4.43 -6.72 -7.43
C ALA A 53 4.91 -5.56 -8.33
N GLU A 54 4.06 -5.06 -9.23
CA GLU A 54 4.39 -3.96 -10.15
C GLU A 54 4.65 -2.63 -9.42
N PHE A 55 3.86 -2.36 -8.38
CA PHE A 55 3.91 -1.09 -7.64
C PHE A 55 4.68 -1.17 -6.32
N ASN A 56 5.33 -2.31 -6.04
CA ASN A 56 6.04 -2.57 -4.77
C ASN A 56 5.15 -2.25 -3.54
N ALA A 57 3.90 -2.70 -3.61
CA ALA A 57 2.91 -2.59 -2.55
C ALA A 57 2.68 -3.95 -1.90
N LYS A 58 2.31 -3.94 -0.63
CA LYS A 58 1.82 -5.11 0.09
C LYS A 58 0.31 -5.13 0.00
N VAL A 59 -0.25 -6.19 -0.59
CA VAL A 59 -1.71 -6.37 -0.70
C VAL A 59 -2.13 -7.58 0.12
N THR A 60 -3.09 -7.39 1.03
CA THR A 60 -3.85 -8.50 1.63
C THR A 60 -5.13 -8.69 0.84
N PHE A 61 -5.46 -9.94 0.49
CA PHE A 61 -6.68 -10.27 -0.24
C PHE A 61 -7.49 -11.29 0.58
N GLU A 62 -8.58 -10.81 1.16
CA GLU A 62 -9.45 -11.53 2.08
C GLU A 62 -10.89 -11.54 1.56
N GLY A 63 -11.75 -12.36 2.16
CA GLY A 63 -13.15 -12.50 1.77
C GLY A 63 -13.75 -13.75 2.44
N PRO A 64 -15.07 -13.78 2.68
CA PRO A 64 -15.71 -14.96 3.26
C PRO A 64 -15.70 -16.13 2.27
N ASP A 65 -16.02 -17.34 2.74
CA ASP A 65 -16.05 -18.50 1.83
C ASP A 65 -17.13 -18.33 0.74
N THR A 66 -18.27 -17.73 1.08
CA THR A 66 -19.43 -17.57 0.19
C THR A 66 -20.05 -16.17 0.28
N GLU A 67 -20.74 -15.76 -0.79
CA GLU A 67 -21.37 -14.43 -0.89
C GLU A 67 -22.63 -14.25 -0.02
N ALA A 68 -22.97 -15.24 0.81
CA ALA A 68 -24.08 -15.14 1.75
C ALA A 68 -23.64 -14.73 3.17
N GLN A 69 -22.34 -14.73 3.45
CA GLN A 69 -21.80 -14.56 4.81
C GLN A 69 -21.46 -13.09 5.11
N VAL A 70 -22.50 -12.24 5.18
CA VAL A 70 -22.36 -10.81 5.47
C VAL A 70 -21.61 -10.56 6.78
N ASP A 71 -22.01 -11.20 7.87
CA ASP A 71 -21.39 -11.00 9.19
C ASP A 71 -19.88 -11.34 9.19
N ARG A 72 -19.49 -12.41 8.48
CA ARG A 72 -18.09 -12.79 8.35
C ARG A 72 -17.30 -11.76 7.55
N GLN A 73 -17.89 -11.21 6.49
CA GLN A 73 -17.25 -10.12 5.74
C GLN A 73 -17.07 -8.87 6.61
N MET A 74 -18.04 -8.56 7.49
CA MET A 74 -17.95 -7.44 8.42
C MET A 74 -16.86 -7.64 9.49
N ASP A 75 -16.72 -8.85 10.03
CA ASP A 75 -15.62 -9.20 10.92
C ASP A 75 -14.24 -9.01 10.24
N MET A 76 -14.13 -9.46 8.99
CA MET A 76 -12.91 -9.30 8.19
C MET A 76 -12.60 -7.82 7.91
N LEU A 77 -13.61 -7.01 7.58
CA LEU A 77 -13.46 -5.57 7.41
C LEU A 77 -12.99 -4.89 8.70
N SER A 78 -13.61 -5.21 9.83
CA SER A 78 -13.20 -4.71 11.14
C SER A 78 -11.74 -5.07 11.46
N ALA A 79 -11.36 -6.33 11.25
CA ALA A 79 -10.01 -6.82 11.46
C ALA A 79 -8.98 -6.15 10.52
N ALA A 80 -9.35 -5.91 9.27
CA ALA A 80 -8.50 -5.19 8.31
C ALA A 80 -8.26 -3.74 8.75
N LEU A 81 -9.32 -3.02 9.12
CA LEU A 81 -9.21 -1.63 9.58
C LEU A 81 -8.40 -1.50 10.88
N ALA A 82 -8.47 -2.48 11.78
CA ALA A 82 -7.68 -2.51 13.00
C ALA A 82 -6.16 -2.56 12.75
N ARG A 83 -5.73 -3.09 11.59
CA ARG A 83 -4.31 -3.07 11.16
C ARG A 83 -3.84 -1.71 10.68
N LYS A 84 -4.74 -0.74 10.51
CA LYS A 84 -4.47 0.60 9.97
C LYS A 84 -3.73 0.58 8.63
N PRO A 85 -4.30 -0.10 7.60
CA PRO A 85 -3.71 -0.12 6.26
C PRO A 85 -3.64 1.30 5.68
N SER A 86 -2.79 1.49 4.67
CA SER A 86 -2.69 2.74 3.92
C SER A 86 -3.93 2.99 3.03
N ALA A 87 -4.62 1.92 2.62
CA ALA A 87 -5.86 1.99 1.86
C ALA A 87 -6.70 0.71 2.04
N ILE A 88 -8.00 0.82 1.80
CA ILE A 88 -8.95 -0.29 1.79
C ILE A 88 -9.69 -0.35 0.44
N GLY A 89 -9.77 -1.54 -0.16
CA GLY A 89 -10.69 -1.86 -1.25
C GLY A 89 -11.72 -2.87 -0.76
N PHE A 90 -13.00 -2.54 -0.88
CA PHE A 90 -14.08 -3.31 -0.29
C PHE A 90 -15.21 -3.58 -1.29
N ALA A 91 -15.48 -4.85 -1.58
CA ALA A 91 -16.61 -5.28 -2.39
C ALA A 91 -17.75 -5.76 -1.49
N ALA A 92 -18.65 -4.84 -1.12
CA ALA A 92 -19.69 -5.08 -0.13
C ALA A 92 -20.68 -6.19 -0.54
N LEU A 93 -20.92 -7.16 0.35
CA LEU A 93 -22.09 -8.03 0.29
C LEU A 93 -23.37 -7.27 0.66
N ASP A 94 -23.30 -6.44 1.70
CA ASP A 94 -24.34 -5.51 2.10
C ASP A 94 -23.75 -4.10 2.25
N SER A 95 -24.15 -3.19 1.37
CA SER A 95 -23.63 -1.82 1.36
C SER A 95 -24.07 -0.99 2.56
N GLN A 96 -25.24 -1.26 3.14
CA GLN A 96 -25.75 -0.49 4.28
C GLN A 96 -25.06 -0.92 5.58
N ALA A 97 -24.89 -2.22 5.77
CA ALA A 97 -24.19 -2.78 6.93
C ALA A 97 -22.73 -2.31 7.01
N ALA A 98 -22.09 -2.05 5.87
CA ALA A 98 -20.71 -1.59 5.80
C ALA A 98 -20.50 -0.11 6.17
N ILE A 99 -21.54 0.73 6.11
CA ILE A 99 -21.42 2.20 6.28
C ILE A 99 -20.68 2.58 7.57
N PRO A 100 -21.01 2.02 8.76
CA PRO A 100 -20.34 2.42 10.01
C PRO A 100 -18.82 2.15 9.98
N LEU A 101 -18.39 1.00 9.44
CA LEU A 101 -16.97 0.65 9.36
C LEU A 101 -16.26 1.48 8.29
N LEU A 102 -16.90 1.80 7.16
CA LEU A 102 -16.31 2.66 6.14
C LEU A 102 -16.19 4.11 6.61
N GLN A 103 -17.14 4.58 7.43
CA GLN A 103 -17.03 5.89 8.08
C GLN A 103 -15.87 5.90 9.08
N GLN A 104 -15.70 4.83 9.87
CA GLN A 104 -14.53 4.67 10.74
C GLN A 104 -13.22 4.69 9.95
N ALA A 105 -13.15 4.02 8.79
CA ALA A 105 -11.98 4.02 7.93
C ALA A 105 -11.63 5.45 7.48
N LYS A 106 -12.65 6.17 6.98
CA LYS A 106 -12.51 7.57 6.57
C LYS A 106 -12.03 8.47 7.71
N ASP A 107 -12.61 8.33 8.90
CA ASP A 107 -12.24 9.12 10.08
C ASP A 107 -10.81 8.81 10.56
N ALA A 108 -10.32 7.59 10.28
CA ALA A 108 -8.95 7.16 10.54
C ALA A 108 -7.95 7.57 9.44
N GLY A 109 -8.41 8.21 8.36
CA GLY A 109 -7.56 8.62 7.24
C GLY A 109 -7.11 7.47 6.33
N ILE A 110 -7.90 6.40 6.27
CA ILE A 110 -7.73 5.25 5.36
C ILE A 110 -8.53 5.48 4.08
#